data_AF-T0T7C9-F1
#
_entry.id   AF-T0T7C9-F1
#
_cell.length_a   1.000
_cell.length_b   1.000
_cell.length_c   1.000
_cell.angle_alpha   90.00
_cell.angle_beta   90.00
_cell.angle_gamma   90.00
#
_symmetry.space_group_name_H-M   'P 1'
#
loop_
_entity.id
_entity.type
_entity.pdbx_description
1 polymer ?
#
loop_
_entity_poly.entity_id
_entity_poly.type
_entity_poly.pdbx_seq_one_letter_code
_entity_poly.pdbx_strand_id
1 'polypeptide(L)'
;MKLIIIVGLLLSAFTTSAIDVDSNLVINNYPFYSRITELHQKELEKVDQKWIDLIKYYRAFYVEGENLSFYCKSDPKVYYKDRWQRESVITSFMATLQMILLENTIQAMAQYSKELEFSEDEYEGLYSNAIASSCSANISVMGHRRIKKYFKDSFEKGNYQLPSIEGNPLFTKKINIKQSKEERLVRELYYTLGLFKAACSWGQRFETPRLLEKLLKNPVVAAYITRQMNSIELKRDKGQGLEMLQRNEQTTKVLCDGLICRKKNFRDFNLEFPKGIGSSSYFDDMKALYCQDIRDLKAEDEPELASQYKEVFNEYSGDKETRLISQFVALITKFSDFNVWTDNKTILTQYLKSGMEYFWDTWAKQTVDKRVQNLSYEEPLVLKVVDRDLFLNPREFKPHVIMDLNSGEFDEEISINGKLRFRFYIEIPKNDMKWFYFEYRDENNLAEQIKRIDQRLQYYVEYSYAKFKDKFSSYIIKGDLTEHIAKELKMQINEIKTINMDHFKGNMVRIPVDVNVSPFALIYLKNKNLMRYYLDREKKRHKDFELQNRIDSMAEKSKK
;
A
#
# COMPACT_ATOMS: atom_id res chain seq x y z
N MET A 1 18.35 -43.25 17.41
CA MET A 1 17.92 -42.58 16.16
C MET A 1 16.53 -41.97 16.33
N LYS A 2 16.41 -40.98 17.24
CA LYS A 2 15.22 -40.14 17.47
C LYS A 2 15.71 -38.86 18.15
N LEU A 3 16.15 -37.88 17.36
CA LEU A 3 16.54 -36.55 17.87
C LEU A 3 16.37 -35.43 16.82
N ILE A 4 15.34 -35.52 15.97
CA ILE A 4 15.06 -34.49 14.95
C ILE A 4 13.66 -33.85 15.13
N ILE A 5 12.84 -34.27 16.10
CA ILE A 5 11.42 -33.83 16.17
C ILE A 5 11.17 -32.64 17.12
N ILE A 6 12.15 -32.16 17.91
CA ILE A 6 11.87 -31.14 18.94
C ILE A 6 12.31 -29.71 18.56
N VAL A 7 13.00 -29.51 17.44
CA VAL A 7 13.38 -28.16 16.97
C VAL A 7 12.32 -27.54 16.04
N GLY A 8 11.33 -28.32 15.58
CA GLY A 8 10.28 -27.85 14.67
C GLY A 8 9.05 -27.21 15.32
N LEU A 9 8.97 -27.14 16.65
CA LEU A 9 7.75 -26.70 17.38
C LEU A 9 7.93 -25.44 18.23
N LEU A 10 9.11 -24.80 18.23
CA LEU A 10 9.39 -23.57 18.98
C LEU A 10 9.62 -22.32 18.11
N LEU A 11 9.50 -22.46 16.78
CA LEU A 11 9.63 -21.35 15.82
C LEU A 11 8.31 -20.83 15.25
N SER A 12 7.16 -21.37 15.66
CA SER A 12 5.83 -20.99 15.15
C SER A 12 5.05 -19.99 16.01
N ALA A 13 5.64 -19.39 17.05
CA ALA A 13 4.92 -18.49 17.97
C ALA A 13 5.20 -16.98 17.79
N PHE A 14 6.02 -16.58 16.82
CA PHE A 14 6.34 -15.16 16.56
C PHE A 14 6.16 -14.76 15.09
N THR A 15 5.02 -15.13 14.51
CA THR A 15 4.51 -14.44 13.33
C THR A 15 3.10 -13.96 13.66
N THR A 16 3.01 -12.82 14.36
CA THR A 16 1.85 -11.97 14.18
C THR A 16 1.93 -11.47 12.75
N SER A 17 1.32 -12.23 11.84
CA SER A 17 0.95 -11.74 10.53
C SER A 17 0.20 -10.43 10.77
N ALA A 18 0.82 -9.34 10.30
CA ALA A 18 0.04 -8.20 9.87
C ALA A 18 -1.09 -8.78 9.03
N ILE A 19 -2.33 -8.47 9.40
CA ILE A 19 -3.48 -8.73 8.56
C ILE A 19 -3.26 -7.85 7.34
N ASP A 20 -2.51 -8.38 6.38
CA ASP A 20 -2.63 -7.95 5.01
C ASP A 20 -4.09 -8.20 4.67
N VAL A 21 -4.74 -7.17 4.15
CA VAL A 21 -6.13 -7.23 3.76
C VAL A 21 -6.19 -8.15 2.54
N ASP A 22 -6.28 -9.45 2.80
CA ASP A 22 -6.39 -10.55 1.82
C ASP A 22 -7.72 -10.51 1.02
N SER A 23 -8.49 -9.42 1.11
CA SER A 23 -9.72 -9.26 0.32
C SER A 23 -9.48 -8.91 -1.15
N ASN A 24 -8.24 -8.84 -1.63
CA ASN A 24 -7.90 -8.36 -2.98
C ASN A 24 -7.11 -9.35 -3.86
N LEU A 25 -7.07 -10.65 -3.55
CA LEU A 25 -6.40 -11.65 -4.39
C LEU A 25 -6.99 -11.76 -5.82
N VAL A 26 -8.25 -11.37 -6.02
CA VAL A 26 -8.85 -11.26 -7.36
C VAL A 26 -8.45 -9.95 -8.06
N ILE A 27 -8.21 -8.86 -7.32
CA ILE A 27 -7.86 -7.54 -7.88
C ILE A 27 -6.36 -7.44 -8.24
N ASN A 28 -5.50 -8.10 -7.47
CA ASN A 28 -4.04 -8.05 -7.67
C ASN A 28 -3.51 -8.88 -8.86
N ASN A 29 -4.30 -9.79 -9.42
CA ASN A 29 -3.92 -10.60 -10.59
C ASN A 29 -4.27 -9.96 -11.94
N TYR A 30 -4.83 -8.75 -11.95
CA TYR A 30 -5.17 -8.05 -13.19
C TYR A 30 -3.96 -7.29 -13.79
N PRO A 31 -3.75 -7.32 -15.12
CA PRO A 31 -2.61 -6.68 -15.80
C PRO A 31 -2.47 -5.17 -15.52
N PHE A 32 -3.59 -4.48 -15.31
CA PHE A 32 -3.60 -3.06 -14.96
C PHE A 32 -3.02 -2.81 -13.56
N TYR A 33 -3.48 -3.58 -12.55
CA TYR A 33 -3.02 -3.44 -11.18
C TYR A 33 -1.59 -3.94 -11.00
N SER A 34 -1.19 -5.01 -11.70
CA SER A 34 0.20 -5.47 -11.69
C SER A 34 1.14 -4.43 -12.29
N ARG A 35 0.73 -3.72 -13.35
CA ARG A 35 1.51 -2.64 -13.97
C ARG A 35 1.59 -1.38 -13.10
N ILE A 36 0.51 -1.01 -12.40
CA ILE A 36 0.53 0.06 -11.40
C ILE A 36 1.47 -0.30 -10.25
N THR A 37 1.39 -1.54 -9.76
CA THR A 37 2.23 -2.05 -8.67
C THR A 37 3.70 -2.09 -9.10
N GLU A 38 4.01 -2.57 -10.31
CA GLU A 38 5.37 -2.59 -10.86
C GLU A 38 5.93 -1.17 -11.00
N LEU A 39 5.12 -0.20 -11.46
CA LEU A 39 5.55 1.20 -11.56
C LEU A 39 5.76 1.81 -10.17
N HIS A 40 4.87 1.53 -9.22
CA HIS A 40 5.03 1.95 -7.84
C HIS A 40 6.32 1.38 -7.22
N GLN A 41 6.58 0.09 -7.45
CA GLN A 41 7.81 -0.59 -7.02
C GLN A 41 9.06 0.07 -7.62
N LYS A 42 9.05 0.32 -8.94
CA LYS A 42 10.16 0.98 -9.66
C LYS A 42 10.40 2.41 -9.20
N GLU A 43 9.36 3.15 -8.83
CA GLU A 43 9.52 4.49 -8.25
C GLU A 43 10.08 4.41 -6.84
N LEU A 44 9.64 3.44 -6.02
CA LEU A 44 10.20 3.18 -4.69
C LEU A 44 11.67 2.75 -4.77
N GLU A 45 12.07 1.95 -5.76
CA GLU A 45 13.48 1.54 -5.97
C GLU A 45 14.42 2.73 -6.24
N LYS A 46 13.89 3.85 -6.77
CA LYS A 46 14.66 5.08 -7.00
C LYS A 46 14.82 5.93 -5.75
N VAL A 47 14.02 5.68 -4.72
CA VAL A 47 14.03 6.43 -3.47
C VAL A 47 15.04 5.80 -2.52
N ASP A 48 15.88 6.63 -1.90
CA ASP A 48 16.80 6.18 -0.86
C ASP A 48 16.03 5.42 0.23
N GLN A 49 16.48 4.20 0.52
CA GLN A 49 15.92 3.30 1.52
C GLN A 49 15.69 4.00 2.86
N LYS A 50 16.53 4.98 3.23
CA LYS A 50 16.37 5.79 4.44
C LYS A 50 14.98 6.44 4.54
N TRP A 51 14.44 6.95 3.44
CA TRP A 51 13.12 7.62 3.43
C TRP A 51 11.98 6.63 3.52
N ILE A 52 12.13 5.48 2.85
CA ILE A 52 11.18 4.37 2.93
C ILE A 52 11.12 3.87 4.38
N ASP A 53 12.27 3.66 5.01
CA ASP A 53 12.40 3.20 6.40
C ASP A 53 11.80 4.22 7.39
N LEU A 54 11.90 5.52 7.11
CA LEU A 54 11.30 6.58 7.94
C LEU A 54 9.76 6.54 7.89
N ILE A 55 9.17 6.43 6.70
CA ILE A 55 7.69 6.36 6.56
C ILE A 55 7.16 5.06 7.16
N LYS A 56 7.88 3.96 6.91
CA LYS A 56 7.62 2.67 7.53
C LYS A 56 7.59 2.80 9.06
N TYR A 57 8.65 3.37 9.64
CA TYR A 57 8.75 3.61 11.07
C TYR A 57 7.57 4.47 11.60
N TYR A 58 7.18 5.52 10.88
CA TYR A 58 6.02 6.34 11.23
C TYR A 58 4.70 5.54 11.20
N ARG A 59 4.48 4.72 10.16
CA ARG A 59 3.30 3.84 10.04
C ARG A 59 3.21 2.83 11.18
N ALA A 60 4.34 2.25 11.59
CA ALA A 60 4.41 1.26 12.67
C ALA A 60 3.77 1.76 13.97
N PHE A 61 3.94 3.04 14.33
CA PHE A 61 3.32 3.62 15.53
C PHE A 61 1.79 3.57 15.49
N TYR A 62 1.19 3.86 14.33
CA TYR A 62 -0.26 3.79 14.17
C TYR A 62 -0.76 2.35 14.19
N VAL A 63 -0.03 1.43 13.55
CA VAL A 63 -0.35 -0.01 13.59
C VAL A 63 -0.27 -0.57 15.01
N GLU A 64 0.75 -0.20 15.80
CA GLU A 64 0.84 -0.56 17.22
C GLU A 64 -0.39 -0.07 18.01
N GLY A 65 -0.84 1.16 17.76
CA GLY A 65 -2.05 1.71 18.38
C GLY A 65 -3.34 1.01 17.93
N GLU A 66 -3.47 0.70 16.64
CA GLU A 66 -4.60 -0.08 16.12
C GLU A 66 -4.66 -1.46 16.77
N ASN A 67 -3.52 -2.16 16.83
CA ASN A 67 -3.41 -3.46 17.48
C ASN A 67 -3.79 -3.40 18.96
N LEU A 68 -3.40 -2.35 19.70
CA LEU A 68 -3.82 -2.15 21.08
C LEU A 68 -5.33 -1.90 21.18
N SER A 69 -5.90 -1.10 20.27
CA SER A 69 -7.34 -0.86 20.20
C SER A 69 -8.13 -2.16 19.94
N PHE A 70 -7.64 -3.00 19.03
CA PHE A 70 -8.21 -4.34 18.78
C PHE A 70 -8.08 -5.24 20.00
N TYR A 71 -6.91 -5.25 20.66
CA TYR A 71 -6.71 -6.00 21.89
C TYR A 71 -7.69 -5.57 22.99
N CYS A 72 -8.00 -4.29 23.10
CA CYS A 72 -8.98 -3.82 24.08
C CYS A 72 -10.44 -4.23 23.81
N LYS A 73 -10.75 -4.79 22.63
CA LYS A 73 -12.09 -5.30 22.32
C LYS A 73 -12.38 -6.63 23.02
N SER A 74 -11.36 -7.38 23.44
CA SER A 74 -11.53 -8.63 24.21
C SER A 74 -11.74 -8.39 25.70
N ASP A 75 -11.81 -7.13 26.15
CA ASP A 75 -11.93 -6.70 27.54
C ASP A 75 -10.94 -7.42 28.49
N PRO A 76 -9.63 -7.37 28.21
CA PRO A 76 -8.62 -8.03 29.01
C PRO A 76 -8.60 -7.46 30.43
N LYS A 77 -8.43 -8.33 31.44
CA LYS A 77 -8.35 -7.95 32.85
C LYS A 77 -6.98 -8.25 33.43
N VAL A 78 -6.50 -7.35 34.27
CA VAL A 78 -5.30 -7.53 35.08
C VAL A 78 -5.63 -7.26 36.55
N TYR A 79 -5.08 -8.09 37.43
CA TYR A 79 -5.28 -7.97 38.88
C TYR A 79 -3.92 -7.80 39.55
N TYR A 80 -3.86 -6.92 40.55
CA TYR A 80 -2.68 -6.71 41.38
C TYR A 80 -2.96 -7.17 42.80
N LYS A 81 -1.90 -7.35 43.61
CA LYS A 81 -2.01 -7.85 44.99
C LYS A 81 -2.98 -7.02 45.84
N ASP A 82 -2.91 -5.70 45.69
CA ASP A 82 -3.70 -4.73 46.41
C ASP A 82 -3.94 -3.48 45.58
N ARG A 83 -4.81 -2.60 46.10
CA ARG A 83 -5.16 -1.32 45.46
C ARG A 83 -3.92 -0.43 45.28
N TRP A 84 -3.01 -0.39 46.26
CA TRP A 84 -1.81 0.46 46.22
C TRP A 84 -0.86 0.09 45.08
N GLN A 85 -0.64 -1.20 44.85
CA GLN A 85 0.16 -1.67 43.71
C GLN A 85 -0.47 -1.26 42.39
N ARG A 86 -1.80 -1.43 42.25
CA ARG A 86 -2.51 -1.00 41.03
C ARG A 86 -2.37 0.51 40.80
N GLU A 87 -2.56 1.32 41.83
CA GLU A 87 -2.39 2.77 41.75
C GLU A 87 -0.95 3.18 41.42
N SER A 88 0.05 2.51 42.01
CA SER A 88 1.47 2.72 41.69
C SER A 88 1.78 2.42 40.23
N VAL A 89 1.22 1.35 39.66
CA VAL A 89 1.40 0.99 38.24
C VAL A 89 0.77 2.04 37.33
N ILE A 90 -0.48 2.45 37.59
CA ILE A 90 -1.17 3.50 36.79
C ILE A 90 -0.39 4.83 36.89
N THR A 91 0.01 5.22 38.09
CA THR A 91 0.78 6.47 38.31
C THR A 91 2.14 6.40 37.63
N SER A 92 2.82 5.25 37.65
CA SER A 92 4.08 5.01 36.93
C SER A 92 3.92 5.10 35.41
N PHE A 93 2.80 4.62 34.87
CA PHE A 93 2.46 4.74 33.45
C PHE A 93 2.29 6.21 33.05
N MET A 94 1.50 6.97 33.83
CA MET A 94 1.30 8.41 33.61
C MET A 94 2.61 9.21 33.77
N ALA A 95 3.42 8.88 34.77
CA ALA A 95 4.69 9.54 35.03
C ALA A 95 5.74 9.24 33.96
N THR A 96 5.69 8.06 33.35
CA THR A 96 6.52 7.73 32.20
C THR A 96 6.17 8.63 31.01
N LEU A 97 4.88 8.84 30.71
CA LEU A 97 4.45 9.82 29.71
C LEU A 97 4.91 11.24 30.05
N GLN A 98 4.72 11.68 31.31
CA GLN A 98 5.16 13.00 31.77
C GLN A 98 6.66 13.20 31.52
N MET A 99 7.50 12.22 31.86
CA MET A 99 8.94 12.31 31.63
C MET A 99 9.29 12.40 30.15
N ILE A 100 8.68 11.55 29.32
CA ILE A 100 8.89 11.55 27.86
C ILE A 100 8.52 12.91 27.27
N LEU A 101 7.38 13.47 27.66
CA LEU A 101 6.92 14.77 27.19
C LEU A 101 7.90 15.87 27.59
N LEU A 102 8.31 15.94 28.87
CA LEU A 102 9.28 16.94 29.32
C LEU A 102 10.62 16.79 28.58
N GLU A 103 11.14 15.57 28.46
CA GLU A 103 12.42 15.30 27.79
C GLU A 103 12.42 15.75 26.32
N ASN A 104 11.33 15.50 25.60
CA ASN A 104 11.22 15.84 24.17
C ASN A 104 10.82 17.29 23.92
N THR A 105 9.84 17.82 24.66
CA THR A 105 9.30 19.17 24.41
C THR A 105 10.30 20.26 24.78
N ILE A 106 11.07 20.10 25.86
CA ILE A 106 12.09 21.09 26.26
C ILE A 106 13.17 21.22 25.17
N GLN A 107 13.66 20.10 24.65
CA GLN A 107 14.64 20.09 23.56
C GLN A 107 14.05 20.63 22.25
N ALA A 108 12.82 20.25 21.92
CA ALA A 108 12.14 20.72 20.72
C ALA A 108 11.87 22.23 20.77
N MET A 109 11.38 22.76 21.88
CA MET A 109 11.15 24.20 22.09
C MET A 109 12.43 24.99 21.91
N ALA A 110 13.55 24.52 22.45
CA ALA A 110 14.85 25.15 22.27
C ALA A 110 15.22 25.24 20.77
N GLN A 111 15.07 24.13 20.04
CA GLN A 111 15.42 24.09 18.62
C GLN A 111 14.45 24.91 17.75
N TYR A 112 13.15 24.87 18.01
CA TYR A 112 12.18 25.70 17.32
C TYR A 112 12.46 27.19 17.55
N SER A 113 12.79 27.58 18.77
CA SER A 113 13.12 28.98 19.11
C SER A 113 14.38 29.44 18.36
N LYS A 114 15.38 28.57 18.21
CA LYS A 114 16.57 28.87 17.37
C LYS A 114 16.23 29.04 15.90
N GLU A 115 15.41 28.15 15.33
CA GLU A 115 15.00 28.23 13.92
C GLU A 115 14.09 29.44 13.64
N LEU A 116 13.43 29.97 14.66
CA LEU A 116 12.67 31.21 14.63
C LEU A 116 13.50 32.45 15.04
N GLU A 117 14.81 32.27 15.21
CA GLU A 117 15.77 33.35 15.52
C GLU A 117 15.49 34.10 16.84
N PHE A 118 14.92 33.43 17.84
CA PHE A 118 14.70 34.02 19.16
C PHE A 118 16.03 34.35 19.83
N SER A 119 16.11 35.52 20.46
CA SER A 119 17.17 35.87 21.41
C SER A 119 17.10 35.03 22.68
N GLU A 120 18.20 34.99 23.44
CA GLU A 120 18.25 34.27 24.72
C GLU A 120 17.22 34.81 25.72
N ASP A 121 17.01 36.13 25.74
CA ASP A 121 16.02 36.79 26.61
C ASP A 121 14.58 36.44 26.22
N GLU A 122 14.26 36.39 24.93
CA GLU A 122 12.93 35.99 24.43
C GLU A 122 12.64 34.53 24.78
N TYR A 123 13.64 33.65 24.63
CA TYR A 123 13.51 32.26 25.01
C TYR A 123 13.39 32.09 26.54
N GLU A 124 14.12 32.86 27.34
CA GLU A 124 13.97 32.88 28.81
C GLU A 124 12.59 33.35 29.24
N GLY A 125 12.06 34.38 28.58
CA GLY A 125 10.67 34.81 28.74
C GLY A 125 9.68 33.68 28.43
N LEU A 126 9.86 33.00 27.30
CA LEU A 126 8.99 31.90 26.85
C LEU A 126 8.92 30.77 27.89
N TYR A 127 10.05 30.18 28.28
CA TYR A 127 10.02 29.04 29.19
C TYR A 127 9.69 29.45 30.64
N SER A 128 10.09 30.65 31.07
CA SER A 128 9.76 31.12 32.43
C SER A 128 8.25 31.32 32.60
N ASN A 129 7.60 31.91 31.60
CA ASN A 129 6.15 32.07 31.57
C ASN A 129 5.46 30.71 31.51
N ALA A 130 5.94 29.80 30.65
CA ALA A 130 5.39 28.45 30.55
C ALA A 130 5.46 27.69 31.88
N ILE A 131 6.60 27.78 32.60
CA ILE A 131 6.76 27.13 33.89
C ILE A 131 5.83 27.75 34.94
N ALA A 132 5.81 29.08 35.02
CA ALA A 132 5.00 29.79 36.02
C ALA A 132 3.49 29.55 35.82
N SER A 133 3.02 29.49 34.58
CA SER A 133 1.59 29.40 34.26
C SER A 133 1.04 27.98 34.32
N SER A 134 1.87 26.95 34.17
CA SER A 134 1.38 25.58 33.93
C SER A 134 1.98 24.50 34.83
N CYS A 135 3.12 24.72 35.48
CA CYS A 135 3.75 23.66 36.26
C CYS A 135 3.13 23.50 37.64
N SER A 136 2.77 22.26 37.98
CA SER A 136 2.27 21.91 39.31
C SER A 136 3.39 22.02 40.36
N ALA A 137 3.07 22.62 41.51
CA ALA A 137 3.95 22.64 42.69
C ALA A 137 4.42 21.24 43.10
N ASN A 138 3.59 20.22 42.83
CA ASN A 138 3.83 18.85 43.24
C ASN A 138 4.57 18.01 42.20
N ILE A 139 5.14 18.55 41.13
CA ILE A 139 5.85 17.75 40.11
C ILE A 139 7.08 17.00 40.70
N SER A 140 7.11 15.66 40.60
CA SER A 140 8.13 14.81 41.25
C SER A 140 9.09 14.16 40.25
N VAL A 141 8.62 13.87 39.03
CA VAL A 141 9.44 13.28 37.95
C VAL A 141 10.64 14.16 37.61
N MET A 142 10.43 15.48 37.53
CA MET A 142 11.48 16.47 37.32
C MET A 142 11.12 17.77 38.04
N GLY A 143 11.86 18.12 39.10
CA GLY A 143 11.60 19.35 39.86
C GLY A 143 11.87 20.63 39.05
N HIS A 144 11.19 21.73 39.40
CA HIS A 144 11.27 23.03 38.69
C HIS A 144 12.69 23.53 38.42
N ARG A 145 13.60 23.40 39.40
CA ARG A 145 15.02 23.80 39.22
C ARG A 145 15.70 23.02 38.11
N ARG A 146 15.39 21.72 37.98
CA ARG A 146 15.94 20.84 36.94
C ARG A 146 15.31 21.15 35.58
N ILE A 147 14.01 21.44 35.54
CA ILE A 147 13.32 21.89 34.31
C ILE A 147 13.97 23.18 33.79
N LYS A 148 14.11 24.21 34.62
CA LYS A 148 14.75 25.49 34.24
C LYS A 148 16.16 25.29 33.72
N LYS A 149 16.98 24.51 34.44
CA LYS A 149 18.34 24.19 33.99
C LYS A 149 18.33 23.49 32.63
N TYR A 150 17.40 22.56 32.43
CA TYR A 150 17.34 21.79 31.19
C TYR A 150 16.90 22.62 29.98
N PHE A 151 16.02 23.62 30.17
CA PHE A 151 15.73 24.61 29.12
C PHE A 151 16.97 25.41 28.72
N LYS A 152 17.74 25.92 29.70
CA LYS A 152 18.99 26.66 29.45
C LYS A 152 20.01 25.78 28.72
N ASP A 153 20.29 24.59 29.25
CA ASP A 153 21.25 23.64 28.66
C ASP A 153 20.84 23.23 27.22
N SER A 154 19.54 23.04 26.98
CA SER A 154 19.03 22.67 25.64
C SER A 154 19.16 23.78 24.62
N PHE A 155 19.05 25.05 25.03
CA PHE A 155 19.23 26.18 24.12
C PHE A 155 20.72 26.45 23.86
N GLU A 156 21.59 26.35 24.85
CA GLU A 156 23.03 26.56 24.61
C GLU A 156 23.65 25.41 23.79
N LYS A 157 23.36 24.16 24.15
CA LYS A 157 24.13 22.98 23.71
C LYS A 157 23.30 21.90 23.01
N GLY A 158 21.98 22.11 22.90
CA GLY A 158 21.09 21.13 22.31
C GLY A 158 21.30 20.98 20.80
N ASN A 159 21.36 19.72 20.36
CA ASN A 159 21.37 19.32 18.95
C ASN A 159 20.16 18.42 18.65
N TYR A 160 18.97 18.94 18.95
CA TYR A 160 17.72 18.21 18.74
C TYR A 160 17.31 18.30 17.28
N GLN A 161 16.99 17.17 16.66
CA GLN A 161 16.44 17.17 15.31
C GLN A 161 14.92 17.41 15.36
N LEU A 162 14.47 18.49 14.73
CA LEU A 162 13.04 18.76 14.53
C LEU A 162 12.41 17.77 13.55
N PRO A 163 11.10 17.48 13.69
CA PRO A 163 10.36 16.74 12.68
C PRO A 163 10.45 17.46 11.33
N SER A 164 10.84 16.73 10.28
CA SER A 164 10.93 17.31 8.94
C SER A 164 10.66 16.27 7.86
N ILE A 165 9.96 16.72 6.82
CA ILE A 165 9.80 15.99 5.55
C ILE A 165 10.58 16.64 4.40
N GLU A 166 11.38 17.68 4.69
CA GLU A 166 12.16 18.36 3.67
C GLU A 166 13.20 17.43 3.06
N GLY A 167 13.30 17.44 1.73
CA GLY A 167 14.19 16.55 0.98
C GLY A 167 13.67 15.12 0.83
N ASN A 168 12.50 14.78 1.36
CA ASN A 168 11.89 13.47 1.12
C ASN A 168 11.26 13.41 -0.28
N PRO A 169 11.77 12.56 -1.19
CA PRO A 169 11.28 12.48 -2.58
C PRO A 169 9.88 11.89 -2.70
N LEU A 170 9.34 11.30 -1.62
CA LEU A 170 7.97 10.78 -1.57
C LEU A 170 6.93 11.89 -1.39
N PHE A 171 7.39 13.11 -1.08
CA PHE A 171 6.54 14.28 -0.92
C PHE A 171 6.80 15.28 -2.04
N THR A 172 5.72 15.76 -2.65
CA THR A 172 5.81 16.74 -3.74
C THR A 172 6.25 18.11 -3.20
N LYS A 173 7.11 18.80 -3.96
CA LYS A 173 7.55 20.18 -3.65
C LYS A 173 6.38 21.17 -3.55
N LYS A 174 5.20 20.84 -4.10
CA LYS A 174 3.96 21.65 -3.98
C LYS A 174 3.48 21.79 -2.53
N ILE A 175 3.90 20.91 -1.61
CA ILE A 175 3.55 20.98 -0.19
C ILE A 175 4.14 22.24 0.46
N ASN A 176 5.40 22.56 0.14
CA ASN A 176 6.12 23.71 0.71
C ASN A 176 5.66 25.07 0.14
N ILE A 177 4.86 25.09 -0.93
CA ILE A 177 4.37 26.32 -1.55
C ILE A 177 3.13 26.86 -0.79
N LYS A 178 2.44 26.01 -0.04
CA LYS A 178 1.12 26.35 0.53
C LYS A 178 1.17 27.01 1.90
N GLN A 179 2.27 26.87 2.62
CA GLN A 179 2.51 27.51 3.90
C GLN A 179 3.98 27.90 3.99
N SER A 180 4.24 29.07 4.57
CA SER A 180 5.62 29.51 4.80
C SER A 180 6.31 28.63 5.85
N LYS A 181 7.64 28.51 5.78
CA LYS A 181 8.44 27.78 6.78
C LYS A 181 8.18 28.33 8.18
N GLU A 182 8.11 29.65 8.31
CA GLU A 182 7.90 30.36 9.57
C GLU A 182 6.54 30.05 10.20
N GLU A 183 5.43 30.16 9.44
CA GLU A 183 4.08 29.82 9.94
C GLU A 183 4.01 28.38 10.45
N ARG A 184 4.66 27.45 9.74
CA ARG A 184 4.75 26.05 10.16
C ARG A 184 5.49 25.92 11.49
N LEU A 185 6.68 26.51 11.59
CA LEU A 185 7.51 26.44 12.81
C LEU A 185 6.79 27.07 14.02
N VAL A 186 6.12 28.20 13.84
CA VAL A 186 5.32 28.86 14.90
C VAL A 186 4.20 27.94 15.38
N ARG A 187 3.48 27.27 14.48
CA ARG A 187 2.41 26.33 14.84
C ARG A 187 2.95 25.09 15.54
N GLU A 188 4.02 24.49 15.03
CA GLU A 188 4.66 23.34 15.67
C GLU A 188 5.18 23.71 17.07
N LEU A 189 5.77 24.90 17.25
CA LEU A 189 6.17 25.42 18.55
C LEU A 189 4.96 25.62 19.49
N TYR A 190 3.86 26.17 18.98
CA TYR A 190 2.62 26.36 19.75
C TYR A 190 2.10 25.04 20.33
N TYR A 191 1.97 24.00 19.51
CA TYR A 191 1.53 22.69 20.01
C TYR A 191 2.58 21.99 20.87
N THR A 192 3.87 22.22 20.61
CA THR A 192 4.96 21.72 21.49
C THR A 192 4.87 22.35 22.88
N LEU A 193 4.58 23.66 22.95
CA LEU A 193 4.34 24.36 24.21
C LEU A 193 3.09 23.79 24.92
N GLY A 194 2.02 23.50 24.17
CA GLY A 194 0.83 22.84 24.71
C GLY A 194 1.14 21.48 25.34
N LEU A 195 1.97 20.65 24.69
CA LEU A 195 2.45 19.37 25.24
C LEU A 195 3.30 19.56 26.50
N PHE A 196 4.17 20.57 26.53
CA PHE A 196 4.94 20.91 27.73
C PHE A 196 4.01 21.32 28.88
N LYS A 197 3.06 22.22 28.64
CA LYS A 197 2.07 22.66 29.64
C LYS A 197 1.24 21.49 30.15
N ALA A 198 0.82 20.57 29.26
CA ALA A 198 0.09 19.36 29.64
C ALA A 198 0.91 18.50 30.60
N ALA A 199 2.17 18.22 30.25
CA ALA A 199 3.08 17.46 31.10
C ALA A 199 3.34 18.16 32.43
N CYS A 200 3.60 19.47 32.43
CA CYS A 200 3.94 20.19 33.63
C CYS A 200 2.76 20.34 34.60
N SER A 201 1.53 20.37 34.08
CA SER A 201 0.32 20.54 34.89
C SER A 201 -0.01 19.36 35.78
N TRP A 202 0.47 18.15 35.49
CA TRP A 202 0.09 16.96 36.25
C TRP A 202 0.89 16.79 37.56
N GLY A 203 0.20 16.58 38.68
CA GLY A 203 0.73 16.55 40.04
C GLY A 203 0.81 15.19 40.72
N GLN A 204 1.00 14.09 39.97
CA GLN A 204 1.05 12.68 40.43
C GLN A 204 -0.23 12.04 40.99
N ARG A 205 -1.40 12.67 40.88
CA ARG A 205 -2.67 11.99 41.19
C ARG A 205 -3.22 11.37 39.91
N PHE A 206 -3.45 10.06 39.92
CA PHE A 206 -3.94 9.38 38.71
C PHE A 206 -5.44 9.65 38.49
N GLU A 207 -6.18 10.01 39.53
CA GLU A 207 -7.58 10.42 39.50
C GLU A 207 -7.77 11.74 38.76
N THR A 208 -6.74 12.61 38.79
CA THR A 208 -6.74 13.92 38.13
C THR A 208 -5.59 14.05 37.12
N PRO A 209 -5.67 13.32 35.98
CA PRO A 209 -4.65 13.37 34.92
C PRO A 209 -4.58 14.73 34.19
N ARG A 210 -5.60 15.59 34.32
CA ARG A 210 -5.71 16.89 33.65
C ARG A 210 -5.57 16.73 32.12
N LEU A 211 -4.76 17.56 31.48
CA LEU A 211 -4.49 17.49 30.03
C LEU A 211 -3.79 16.20 29.58
N LEU A 212 -3.18 15.43 30.49
CA LEU A 212 -2.62 14.13 30.14
C LEU A 212 -3.70 13.09 29.82
N GLU A 213 -4.94 13.26 30.30
CA GLU A 213 -6.03 12.30 30.10
C GLU A 213 -6.16 11.91 28.63
N LYS A 214 -6.20 12.91 27.74
CA LYS A 214 -6.44 12.71 26.32
C LYS A 214 -5.28 12.04 25.60
N LEU A 215 -4.05 12.40 25.97
CA LEU A 215 -2.86 11.71 25.50
C LEU A 215 -2.84 10.26 25.99
N LEU A 216 -3.16 10.02 27.27
CA LEU A 216 -3.16 8.69 27.88
C LEU A 216 -4.22 7.76 27.29
N LYS A 217 -5.40 8.30 26.95
CA LYS A 217 -6.49 7.57 26.28
C LYS A 217 -6.23 7.25 24.83
N ASN A 218 -5.23 7.87 24.21
CA ASN A 218 -4.91 7.60 22.82
C ASN A 218 -4.11 6.28 22.72
N PRO A 219 -4.57 5.28 21.93
CA PRO A 219 -3.93 3.98 21.90
C PRO A 219 -2.53 4.00 21.27
N VAL A 220 -2.23 4.93 20.36
CA VAL A 220 -0.87 5.10 19.79
C VAL A 220 0.10 5.55 20.88
N VAL A 221 -0.32 6.52 21.70
CA VAL A 221 0.48 7.02 22.82
C VAL A 221 0.65 5.93 23.88
N ALA A 222 -0.42 5.22 24.23
CA ALA A 222 -0.39 4.14 25.21
C ALA A 222 0.50 2.97 24.77
N ALA A 223 0.45 2.59 23.49
CA ALA A 223 1.34 1.57 22.92
C ALA A 223 2.80 2.01 23.00
N TYR A 224 3.10 3.28 22.69
CA TYR A 224 4.44 3.83 22.84
C TYR A 224 4.94 3.81 24.29
N ILE A 225 4.13 4.23 25.26
CA ILE A 225 4.49 4.19 26.69
C ILE A 225 4.78 2.75 27.12
N THR A 226 3.89 1.82 26.76
CA THR A 226 4.05 0.40 27.06
C THR A 226 5.38 -0.12 26.51
N ARG A 227 5.71 0.24 25.27
CA ARG A 227 6.98 -0.13 24.63
C ARG A 227 8.20 0.46 25.35
N GLN A 228 8.14 1.73 25.77
CA GLN A 228 9.21 2.37 26.55
C GLN A 228 9.42 1.67 27.91
N MET A 229 8.35 1.40 28.66
CA MET A 229 8.42 0.72 29.96
C MET A 229 8.96 -0.72 29.83
N ASN A 230 8.77 -1.36 28.68
CA ASN A 230 9.24 -2.72 28.39
C ASN A 230 10.65 -2.82 27.81
N SER A 231 11.36 -1.70 27.65
CA SER A 231 12.69 -1.69 27.03
C SER A 231 12.69 -2.18 25.60
N ILE A 232 11.66 -1.84 24.85
CA ILE A 232 11.54 -2.25 23.46
C ILE A 232 11.63 -1.00 22.57
N GLU A 233 12.32 -1.12 21.45
CA GLU A 233 12.34 -0.11 20.40
C GLU A 233 12.01 -0.74 19.04
N LEU A 234 11.49 0.08 18.14
CA LEU A 234 11.29 -0.29 16.75
C LEU A 234 12.62 -0.13 16.03
N LYS A 235 13.26 -1.24 15.66
CA LYS A 235 14.50 -1.21 14.87
C LYS A 235 14.18 -0.89 13.40
N ARG A 236 14.93 0.04 12.81
CA ARG A 236 14.93 0.30 11.37
C ARG A 236 15.93 -0.67 10.72
N ASP A 237 15.46 -1.66 9.96
CA ASP A 237 16.36 -2.53 9.20
C ASP A 237 16.38 -2.17 7.72
N LYS A 238 17.57 -2.20 7.11
CA LYS A 238 17.77 -1.78 5.71
C LYS A 238 17.42 -2.93 4.78
N GLY A 239 16.36 -2.78 3.98
CA GLY A 239 16.09 -3.66 2.82
C GLY A 239 15.23 -4.89 3.09
N GLN A 240 14.76 -5.10 4.32
CA GLN A 240 13.64 -5.99 4.61
C GLN A 240 12.49 -5.14 5.16
N GLY A 241 11.23 -5.54 4.95
CA GLY A 241 10.09 -4.83 5.54
C GLY A 241 10.26 -4.57 7.05
N LEU A 242 9.51 -3.61 7.58
CA LEU A 242 9.20 -3.53 9.03
C LEU A 242 8.94 -4.94 9.60
N GLU A 243 9.29 -5.36 10.81
CA GLU A 243 9.49 -4.70 12.10
C GLU A 243 10.15 -5.75 13.01
N MET A 244 11.33 -5.50 13.59
CA MET A 244 11.76 -6.27 14.75
C MET A 244 11.73 -5.36 15.97
N LEU A 245 10.88 -5.72 16.94
CA LEU A 245 10.97 -5.21 18.30
C LEU A 245 12.33 -5.61 18.85
N GLN A 246 13.22 -4.64 19.01
CA GLN A 246 14.55 -4.85 19.58
C GLN A 246 14.56 -4.38 21.04
N ARG A 247 15.32 -5.06 21.89
CA ARG A 247 15.52 -4.64 23.27
C ARG A 247 16.46 -3.44 23.34
N ASN A 248 15.98 -2.34 23.89
CA ASN A 248 16.74 -1.14 24.22
C ASN A 248 16.57 -0.78 25.70
N GLU A 249 17.62 -1.00 26.49
CA GLU A 249 17.64 -0.75 27.93
C GLU A 249 17.67 0.75 28.29
N GLN A 250 17.96 1.65 27.34
CA GLN A 250 18.04 3.11 27.52
C GLN A 250 16.69 3.84 27.41
N THR A 251 15.63 3.12 27.08
CA THR A 251 14.25 3.63 27.08
C THR A 251 13.86 4.28 28.41
N THR A 252 12.98 5.29 28.34
CA THR A 252 12.56 6.04 29.53
C THR A 252 11.54 5.23 30.34
N LYS A 253 11.85 5.01 31.62
CA LYS A 253 10.98 4.30 32.57
C LYS A 253 10.93 5.04 33.88
N VAL A 254 9.73 5.26 34.40
CA VAL A 254 9.52 5.92 35.69
C VAL A 254 8.77 4.98 36.61
N LEU A 255 9.28 4.82 37.82
CA LEU A 255 8.60 4.11 38.89
C LEU A 255 8.12 5.12 39.93
N CYS A 256 6.87 4.98 40.35
CA CYS A 256 6.24 5.80 41.37
C CYS A 256 5.95 4.97 42.63
N ASP A 257 6.41 5.47 43.77
CA ASP A 257 6.03 5.00 45.09
C ASP A 257 5.21 6.10 45.78
N GLY A 258 3.89 5.90 45.83
CA GLY A 258 2.93 6.96 46.14
C GLY A 258 3.08 8.14 45.18
N LEU A 259 3.26 9.35 45.72
CA LEU A 259 3.44 10.57 44.95
C LEU A 259 4.88 10.75 44.42
N ILE A 260 5.85 9.96 44.88
CA ILE A 260 7.25 10.16 44.50
C ILE A 260 7.57 9.30 43.27
N CYS A 261 7.74 9.95 42.12
CA CYS A 261 8.08 9.30 40.85
C CYS A 261 9.53 9.57 40.46
N ARG A 262 10.30 8.52 40.11
CA ARG A 262 11.70 8.66 39.70
C ARG A 262 12.01 7.81 38.47
N LYS A 263 12.82 8.36 37.56
CA LYS A 263 13.37 7.61 36.43
C LYS A 263 14.26 6.48 36.97
N LYS A 264 14.07 5.26 36.49
CA LYS A 264 14.82 4.07 36.90
C LYS A 264 15.56 3.49 35.69
N ASN A 265 16.67 2.80 35.95
CA ASN A 265 17.35 2.01 34.92
C ASN A 265 16.57 0.69 34.69
N PHE A 266 16.94 -0.05 33.65
CA PHE A 266 16.29 -1.30 33.29
C PHE A 266 16.26 -2.33 34.45
N ARG A 267 17.39 -2.53 35.13
CA ARG A 267 17.54 -3.56 36.15
C ARG A 267 16.65 -3.27 37.37
N ASP A 268 16.72 -2.04 37.87
CA ASP A 268 15.97 -1.61 39.05
C ASP A 268 14.46 -1.61 38.75
N PHE A 269 14.08 -1.13 37.57
CA PHE A 269 12.68 -1.15 37.13
C PHE A 269 12.13 -2.59 37.09
N ASN A 270 12.87 -3.53 36.51
CA ASN A 270 12.42 -4.92 36.40
C ASN A 270 12.29 -5.65 37.74
N LEU A 271 13.07 -5.24 38.75
CA LEU A 271 13.03 -5.81 40.08
C LEU A 271 11.92 -5.20 40.93
N GLU A 272 11.70 -3.90 40.83
CA GLU A 272 10.80 -3.15 41.70
C GLU A 272 9.37 -3.00 41.12
N PHE A 273 9.19 -3.05 39.80
CA PHE A 273 7.89 -2.80 39.18
C PHE A 273 6.88 -3.93 39.48
N PRO A 274 5.66 -3.62 39.98
CA PRO A 274 4.67 -4.62 40.30
C PRO A 274 4.19 -5.41 39.06
N LYS A 275 4.13 -6.74 39.18
CA LYS A 275 3.55 -7.63 38.16
C LYS A 275 2.10 -7.99 38.51
N GLY A 276 1.29 -8.21 37.47
CA GLY A 276 -0.04 -8.75 37.61
C GLY A 276 -0.03 -10.18 38.18
N ILE A 277 -1.05 -10.50 38.98
CA ILE A 277 -1.24 -11.84 39.54
C ILE A 277 -1.46 -12.83 38.39
N GLY A 278 -0.64 -13.88 38.33
CA GLY A 278 -0.72 -14.91 37.30
C GLY A 278 -0.14 -14.50 35.94
N SER A 279 0.48 -13.32 35.85
CA SER A 279 1.12 -12.86 34.62
C SER A 279 2.56 -13.33 34.47
N SER A 280 2.94 -13.65 33.24
CA SER A 280 4.32 -13.93 32.83
C SER A 280 5.06 -12.68 32.35
N SER A 281 4.35 -11.60 32.04
CA SER A 281 4.91 -10.43 31.35
C SER A 281 4.20 -9.14 31.75
N TYR A 282 4.96 -8.16 32.25
CA TYR A 282 4.41 -6.83 32.53
C TYR A 282 4.07 -6.05 31.24
N PHE A 283 4.50 -6.52 30.06
CA PHE A 283 4.04 -6.00 28.77
C PHE A 283 2.54 -6.25 28.56
N ASP A 284 2.11 -7.49 28.80
CA ASP A 284 0.70 -7.86 28.67
C ASP A 284 -0.13 -7.24 29.79
N ASP A 285 0.43 -7.15 31.00
CA ASP A 285 -0.19 -6.46 32.13
C ASP A 285 -0.49 -4.99 31.80
N MET A 286 0.46 -4.27 31.20
CA MET A 286 0.28 -2.86 30.84
C MET A 286 -0.78 -2.68 29.75
N LYS A 287 -0.80 -3.55 28.74
CA LYS A 287 -1.86 -3.51 27.71
C LYS A 287 -3.24 -3.77 28.34
N ALA A 288 -3.34 -4.78 29.19
CA ALA A 288 -4.57 -5.10 29.90
C ALA A 288 -5.01 -3.97 30.83
N LEU A 289 -4.08 -3.38 31.60
CA LEU A 289 -4.32 -2.23 32.46
C LEU A 289 -4.83 -1.03 31.65
N TYR A 290 -4.20 -0.76 30.49
CA TYR A 290 -4.65 0.31 29.62
C TYR A 290 -6.11 0.12 29.20
N CYS A 291 -6.45 -1.07 28.71
CA CYS A 291 -7.80 -1.39 28.27
C CYS A 291 -8.83 -1.36 29.40
N GLN A 292 -8.44 -1.79 30.61
CA GLN A 292 -9.29 -1.89 31.78
C GLN A 292 -9.55 -0.53 32.45
N ASP A 293 -8.51 0.30 32.58
CA ASP A 293 -8.52 1.47 33.47
C ASP A 293 -8.20 2.80 32.77
N ILE A 294 -7.20 2.83 31.90
CA ILE A 294 -6.66 4.09 31.35
C ILE A 294 -7.49 4.58 30.16
N ARG A 295 -7.94 3.67 29.28
CA ARG A 295 -8.76 3.99 28.10
C ARG A 295 -10.03 4.73 28.49
N ASP A 296 -10.68 4.27 29.55
CA ASP A 296 -11.98 4.76 30.01
C ASP A 296 -11.85 5.69 31.22
N LEU A 297 -10.64 6.17 31.51
CA LEU A 297 -10.34 6.98 32.69
C LEU A 297 -11.19 8.25 32.72
N LYS A 298 -12.17 8.32 33.61
CA LYS A 298 -12.96 9.52 33.81
C LYS A 298 -12.17 10.41 34.76
N ALA A 299 -11.72 11.56 34.28
CA ALA A 299 -11.19 12.56 35.18
C ALA A 299 -12.30 12.94 36.16
N GLU A 300 -12.05 12.78 37.46
CA GLU A 300 -12.98 13.31 38.46
C GLU A 300 -12.97 14.83 38.35
N ASP A 301 -14.15 15.45 38.43
CA ASP A 301 -14.27 16.90 38.49
C ASP A 301 -13.55 17.39 39.75
N GLU A 302 -12.35 17.95 39.58
CA GLU A 302 -11.60 18.58 40.67
C GLU A 302 -12.36 19.89 41.01
N PRO A 303 -13.02 20.00 42.18
CA PRO A 303 -13.88 21.16 42.48
C PRO A 303 -13.13 22.49 42.49
N GLU A 304 -11.80 22.42 42.65
CA GLU A 304 -10.87 23.55 42.70
C GLU A 304 -9.72 23.37 41.70
N LEU A 305 -10.06 23.15 40.41
CA LEU A 305 -9.05 23.31 39.38
C LEU A 305 -8.61 24.79 39.38
N ALA A 306 -7.38 25.07 39.82
CA ALA A 306 -6.87 26.45 39.84
C ALA A 306 -7.08 27.10 38.46
N SER A 307 -7.54 28.35 38.43
CA SER A 307 -7.97 29.07 37.21
C SER A 307 -6.97 28.92 36.06
N GLN A 308 -5.67 28.98 36.39
CA GLN A 308 -4.56 28.80 35.45
C GLN A 308 -4.59 27.47 34.68
N TYR A 309 -5.01 26.36 35.30
CA TYR A 309 -5.08 25.05 34.62
C TYR A 309 -6.34 24.93 33.75
N LYS A 310 -7.41 25.64 34.12
CA LYS A 310 -8.68 25.63 33.39
C LYS A 310 -8.55 26.35 32.05
N GLU A 311 -7.79 27.44 32.03
CA GLU A 311 -7.46 28.17 30.81
C GLU A 311 -6.69 27.29 29.82
N VAL A 312 -5.63 26.61 30.27
CA VAL A 312 -4.85 25.70 29.41
C VAL A 312 -5.72 24.51 28.96
N PHE A 313 -6.55 23.95 29.85
CA PHE A 313 -7.45 22.85 29.49
C PHE A 313 -8.44 23.26 28.39
N ASN A 314 -9.05 24.44 28.52
CA ASN A 314 -9.96 24.97 27.51
C ASN A 314 -9.24 25.31 26.20
N GLU A 315 -8.01 25.83 26.28
CA GLU A 315 -7.22 26.24 25.11
C GLU A 315 -6.98 25.09 24.12
N TYR A 316 -6.76 23.87 24.63
CA TYR A 316 -6.41 22.68 23.84
C TYR A 316 -7.54 21.64 23.71
N SER A 317 -8.78 22.06 23.93
CA SER A 317 -9.96 21.19 23.76
C SER A 317 -10.42 21.07 22.29
N GLY A 318 -11.20 20.03 21.98
CA GLY A 318 -11.79 19.82 20.64
C GLY A 318 -10.74 19.47 19.58
N ASP A 319 -10.81 20.09 18.39
CA ASP A 319 -9.90 19.80 17.26
C ASP A 319 -8.41 20.01 17.61
N LYS A 320 -8.11 20.91 18.56
CA LYS A 320 -6.73 21.17 19.01
C LYS A 320 -6.14 20.02 19.83
N GLU A 321 -6.99 19.18 20.43
CA GLU A 321 -6.59 17.97 21.16
C GLU A 321 -5.92 16.98 20.20
N THR A 322 -6.58 16.71 19.05
CA THR A 322 -6.03 15.83 18.01
C THR A 322 -4.69 16.35 17.49
N ARG A 323 -4.54 17.67 17.37
CA ARG A 323 -3.27 18.30 16.96
C ARG A 323 -2.17 18.17 18.01
N LEU A 324 -2.49 18.21 19.30
CA LEU A 324 -1.51 17.89 20.35
C LEU A 324 -1.00 16.45 20.22
N ILE A 325 -1.91 15.49 20.03
CA ILE A 325 -1.54 14.08 19.83
C ILE A 325 -0.67 13.94 18.57
N SER A 326 -1.08 14.55 17.46
CA SER A 326 -0.31 14.60 16.21
C SER A 326 1.10 15.18 16.43
N GLN A 327 1.22 16.30 17.14
CA GLN A 327 2.51 16.91 17.43
C GLN A 327 3.38 16.00 18.31
N PHE A 328 2.79 15.30 19.28
CA PHE A 328 3.53 14.36 20.12
C PHE A 328 4.12 13.20 19.29
N VAL A 329 3.31 12.61 18.42
CA VAL A 329 3.76 11.54 17.50
C VAL A 329 4.84 12.09 16.56
N ALA A 330 4.68 13.31 16.05
CA ALA A 330 5.67 13.94 15.19
C ALA A 330 7.02 14.13 15.89
N LEU A 331 7.02 14.63 17.13
CA LEU A 331 8.23 14.83 17.93
C LEU A 331 8.97 13.53 18.24
N ILE A 332 8.24 12.44 18.49
CA ILE A 332 8.86 11.13 18.74
C ILE A 332 9.41 10.53 17.45
N THR A 333 8.63 10.58 16.37
CA THR A 333 8.98 9.90 15.12
C THR A 333 9.96 10.69 14.24
N LYS A 334 10.12 11.99 14.53
CA LYS A 334 10.83 12.97 13.70
C LYS A 334 10.21 13.15 12.32
N PHE A 335 8.94 12.78 12.19
CA PHE A 335 8.17 12.91 10.96
C PHE A 335 7.09 13.97 11.16
N SER A 336 7.07 15.01 10.33
CA SER A 336 6.09 16.10 10.50
C SER A 336 4.65 15.64 10.24
N ASP A 337 3.71 16.13 11.03
CA ASP A 337 2.28 15.86 10.85
C ASP A 337 1.58 17.11 10.27
N PHE A 338 1.01 16.97 9.07
CA PHE A 338 0.36 18.06 8.35
C PHE A 338 -0.90 18.59 9.05
N ASN A 339 -1.49 17.81 9.96
CA ASN A 339 -2.62 18.26 10.77
C ASN A 339 -2.23 19.36 11.77
N VAL A 340 -0.95 19.43 12.15
CA VAL A 340 -0.39 20.49 13.01
C VAL A 340 -0.16 21.78 12.21
N TRP A 341 0.17 21.64 10.92
CA TRP A 341 0.58 22.77 10.10
C TRP A 341 -0.56 23.72 9.75
N THR A 342 -1.81 23.23 9.64
CA THR A 342 -2.93 24.08 9.22
C THR A 342 -4.25 23.68 9.86
N ASP A 343 -5.09 24.68 10.15
CA ASP A 343 -6.49 24.46 10.55
C ASP A 343 -7.43 24.44 9.35
N ASN A 344 -6.93 24.81 8.16
CA ASN A 344 -7.73 24.87 6.96
C ASN A 344 -7.94 23.47 6.38
N LYS A 345 -9.15 22.95 6.53
CA LYS A 345 -9.56 21.63 6.01
C LYS A 345 -9.29 21.46 4.52
N THR A 346 -9.41 22.52 3.72
CA THR A 346 -9.12 22.49 2.28
C THR A 346 -7.63 22.27 2.03
N ILE A 347 -6.77 22.99 2.75
CA ILE A 347 -5.31 22.83 2.64
C ILE A 347 -4.91 21.41 3.11
N LEU A 348 -5.47 20.94 4.23
CA LEU A 348 -5.22 19.59 4.75
C LEU A 348 -5.62 18.50 3.75
N THR A 349 -6.81 18.61 3.16
CA THR A 349 -7.28 17.69 2.11
C THR A 349 -6.34 17.69 0.91
N GLN A 350 -5.82 18.86 0.55
CA GLN A 350 -4.86 18.95 -0.54
C GLN A 350 -3.49 18.35 -0.18
N TYR A 351 -3.03 18.44 1.08
CA TYR A 351 -1.83 17.71 1.53
C TYR A 351 -2.00 16.20 1.35
N LEU A 352 -3.15 15.66 1.75
CA LEU A 352 -3.48 14.23 1.57
C LEU A 352 -3.53 13.84 0.08
N LYS A 353 -4.12 14.68 -0.78
CA LYS A 353 -4.20 14.43 -2.22
C LYS A 353 -2.87 14.54 -2.94
N SER A 354 -1.96 15.38 -2.44
CA SER A 354 -0.72 15.73 -3.15
C SER A 354 0.17 14.52 -3.46
N GLY A 355 0.22 13.53 -2.57
CA GLY A 355 0.94 12.26 -2.81
C GLY A 355 0.30 11.42 -3.91
N MET A 356 -1.03 11.31 -3.91
CA MET A 356 -1.79 10.60 -4.94
C MET A 356 -1.65 11.30 -6.31
N GLU A 357 -1.81 12.62 -6.33
CA GLU A 357 -1.66 13.43 -7.55
C GLU A 357 -0.25 13.29 -8.12
N TYR A 358 0.79 13.33 -7.29
CA TYR A 358 2.17 13.12 -7.75
C TYR A 358 2.36 11.74 -8.39
N PHE A 359 1.82 10.69 -7.77
CA PHE A 359 1.87 9.35 -8.35
C PHE A 359 1.14 9.28 -9.70
N TRP A 360 -0.10 9.77 -9.77
CA TRP A 360 -0.90 9.76 -10.99
C TRP A 360 -0.28 10.62 -12.10
N ASP A 361 0.24 11.80 -11.78
CA ASP A 361 0.94 12.68 -12.73
C ASP A 361 2.20 11.98 -13.28
N THR A 362 2.96 11.30 -12.41
CA THR A 362 4.18 10.59 -12.80
C THR A 362 3.85 9.38 -13.67
N TRP A 363 2.85 8.59 -13.27
CA TRP A 363 2.35 7.45 -14.03
C TRP A 363 1.85 7.89 -15.41
N ALA A 364 1.05 8.97 -15.47
CA ALA A 364 0.51 9.50 -16.71
C ALA A 364 1.64 9.97 -17.63
N LYS A 365 2.61 10.74 -17.11
CA LYS A 365 3.78 11.18 -17.90
C LYS A 365 4.58 10.01 -18.44
N GLN A 366 4.95 9.04 -17.59
CA GLN A 366 5.71 7.87 -18.05
C GLN A 366 4.96 7.02 -19.07
N THR A 367 3.64 6.92 -18.91
CA THR A 367 2.78 6.20 -19.86
C THR A 367 2.72 6.94 -21.19
N VAL A 368 2.55 8.27 -21.17
CA VAL A 368 2.61 9.11 -22.37
C VAL A 368 3.98 9.01 -23.03
N ASP A 369 5.08 9.18 -22.30
CA ASP A 369 6.44 9.15 -22.84
C ASP A 369 6.78 7.79 -23.48
N LYS A 370 6.35 6.68 -22.86
CA LYS A 370 6.51 5.33 -23.43
C LYS A 370 5.55 5.04 -24.58
N ARG A 371 4.32 5.57 -24.57
CA ARG A 371 3.35 5.38 -25.65
C ARG A 371 3.63 6.28 -26.84
N VAL A 372 4.16 7.48 -26.67
CA VAL A 372 4.53 8.41 -27.77
C VAL A 372 5.56 7.78 -28.70
N GLN A 373 6.45 6.93 -28.18
CA GLN A 373 7.41 6.18 -29.00
C GLN A 373 6.79 5.01 -29.79
N ASN A 374 5.57 4.57 -29.44
CA ASN A 374 4.87 3.43 -30.03
C ASN A 374 3.42 3.76 -30.49
N LEU A 375 3.11 5.05 -30.69
CA LEU A 375 1.79 5.45 -31.20
C LEU A 375 1.68 5.09 -32.69
N SER A 376 1.31 3.84 -32.94
CA SER A 376 0.44 3.53 -34.08
C SER A 376 -0.85 4.31 -33.83
N TYR A 377 -1.27 5.16 -34.79
CA TYR A 377 -2.50 5.96 -34.71
C TYR A 377 -3.77 5.12 -34.46
N GLU A 378 -3.65 3.79 -34.59
CA GLU A 378 -4.64 2.80 -34.23
C GLU A 378 -3.98 1.67 -33.42
N GLU A 379 -4.57 1.26 -32.30
CA GLU A 379 -4.12 0.06 -31.59
C GLU A 379 -4.28 -1.17 -32.52
N PRO A 380 -3.22 -1.97 -32.73
CA PRO A 380 -3.27 -3.07 -33.68
C PRO A 380 -4.28 -4.12 -33.19
N LEU A 381 -4.96 -4.75 -34.14
CA LEU A 381 -5.71 -5.97 -33.84
C LEU A 381 -4.73 -7.08 -33.45
N VAL A 382 -4.91 -7.65 -32.27
CA VAL A 382 -4.09 -8.74 -31.76
C VAL A 382 -4.94 -10.00 -31.69
N LEU A 383 -4.49 -11.06 -32.37
CA LEU A 383 -5.07 -12.39 -32.26
C LEU A 383 -4.28 -13.20 -31.23
N LYS A 384 -4.94 -13.68 -30.19
CA LYS A 384 -4.34 -14.50 -29.13
C LYS A 384 -5.05 -15.83 -29.00
N VAL A 385 -4.32 -16.90 -28.70
CA VAL A 385 -4.91 -18.18 -28.30
C VAL A 385 -5.39 -18.04 -26.85
N VAL A 386 -6.61 -18.49 -26.56
CA VAL A 386 -7.19 -18.46 -25.20
C VAL A 386 -6.52 -19.50 -24.32
N ASP A 387 -6.39 -19.20 -23.03
CA ASP A 387 -5.81 -20.10 -22.05
C ASP A 387 -6.55 -21.46 -21.99
N ARG A 388 -5.78 -22.55 -22.04
CA ARG A 388 -6.27 -23.94 -22.13
C ARG A 388 -6.96 -24.37 -20.85
N ASP A 389 -6.52 -23.87 -19.71
CA ASP A 389 -7.07 -24.23 -18.39
C ASP A 389 -8.57 -23.92 -18.27
N LEU A 390 -9.06 -22.99 -19.11
CA LEU A 390 -10.47 -22.60 -19.12
C LEU A 390 -11.39 -23.60 -19.80
N PHE A 391 -10.88 -24.49 -20.68
CA PHE A 391 -11.73 -25.34 -21.51
C PHE A 391 -11.19 -26.76 -21.78
N LEU A 392 -9.89 -27.00 -21.60
CA LEU A 392 -9.27 -28.30 -21.87
C LEU A 392 -9.34 -29.19 -20.63
N ASN A 393 -9.91 -30.39 -20.77
CA ASN A 393 -9.83 -31.43 -19.74
C ASN A 393 -8.76 -32.45 -20.12
N PRO A 394 -7.63 -32.55 -19.39
CA PRO A 394 -6.54 -33.47 -19.74
C PRO A 394 -6.92 -34.96 -19.74
N ARG A 395 -8.09 -35.34 -19.20
CA ARG A 395 -8.56 -36.73 -19.14
C ARG A 395 -9.50 -37.10 -20.28
N GLU A 396 -9.91 -36.13 -21.11
CA GLU A 396 -10.82 -36.34 -22.23
C GLU A 396 -10.16 -35.91 -23.54
N PHE A 397 -10.16 -36.79 -24.54
CA PHE A 397 -9.65 -36.48 -25.87
C PHE A 397 -10.66 -35.65 -26.67
N LYS A 398 -10.77 -34.37 -26.31
CA LYS A 398 -11.63 -33.37 -26.97
C LYS A 398 -10.82 -32.10 -27.28
N PRO A 399 -9.91 -32.16 -28.27
CA PRO A 399 -9.18 -30.96 -28.69
C PRO A 399 -10.17 -29.89 -29.19
N HIS A 400 -9.88 -28.64 -28.87
CA HIS A 400 -10.68 -27.46 -29.24
C HIS A 400 -9.76 -26.26 -29.30
N VAL A 401 -9.71 -25.55 -30.43
CA VAL A 401 -8.88 -24.35 -30.56
C VAL A 401 -9.76 -23.12 -30.37
N ILE A 402 -9.45 -22.28 -29.41
CA ILE A 402 -10.15 -21.01 -29.17
C ILE A 402 -9.15 -19.86 -29.31
N MET A 403 -9.49 -18.89 -30.14
CA MET A 403 -8.70 -17.68 -30.39
C MET A 403 -9.56 -16.44 -30.20
N ASP A 404 -8.98 -15.40 -29.61
CA ASP A 404 -9.63 -14.11 -29.40
C ASP A 404 -8.93 -13.03 -30.22
N LEU A 405 -9.72 -12.27 -30.98
CA LEU A 405 -9.28 -11.09 -31.71
C LEU A 405 -9.69 -9.83 -30.93
N ASN A 406 -8.68 -9.14 -30.40
CA ASN A 406 -8.85 -7.99 -29.51
C ASN A 406 -8.24 -6.73 -30.14
N SER A 407 -8.82 -5.57 -29.82
CA SER A 407 -8.26 -4.24 -30.09
C SER A 407 -8.14 -3.50 -28.76
N GLY A 408 -6.92 -3.46 -28.22
CA GLY A 408 -6.65 -2.76 -26.96
C GLY A 408 -6.95 -3.56 -25.69
N GLU A 409 -6.63 -2.92 -24.56
CA GLU A 409 -6.71 -3.52 -23.22
C GLU A 409 -8.17 -3.82 -22.80
N PHE A 410 -9.16 -3.02 -23.25
CA PHE A 410 -10.57 -3.22 -22.89
C PHE A 410 -11.21 -4.47 -23.52
N ASP A 411 -10.77 -4.86 -24.72
CA ASP A 411 -11.26 -6.08 -25.38
C ASP A 411 -10.70 -7.36 -24.75
N GLU A 412 -9.55 -7.27 -24.08
CA GLU A 412 -8.98 -8.39 -23.31
C GLU A 412 -9.82 -8.73 -22.08
N GLU A 413 -10.51 -7.73 -21.50
CA GLU A 413 -11.31 -7.85 -20.27
C GLU A 413 -12.73 -8.39 -20.50
N ILE A 414 -13.20 -8.45 -21.75
CA ILE A 414 -14.57 -8.91 -22.06
C ILE A 414 -14.61 -10.44 -22.04
N SER A 415 -15.52 -11.01 -21.24
CA SER A 415 -15.76 -12.46 -21.21
C SER A 415 -16.16 -13.01 -22.58
N ILE A 416 -15.88 -14.30 -22.85
CA ILE A 416 -16.19 -14.98 -24.13
C ILE A 416 -17.67 -14.79 -24.55
N ASN A 417 -18.60 -14.66 -23.60
CA ASN A 417 -20.03 -14.46 -23.86
C ASN A 417 -20.35 -13.11 -24.51
N GLY A 418 -19.48 -12.10 -24.37
CA GLY A 418 -19.62 -10.78 -24.99
C GLY A 418 -18.98 -10.66 -26.37
N LYS A 419 -18.35 -11.72 -26.88
CA LYS A 419 -17.60 -11.71 -28.15
C LYS A 419 -18.37 -12.43 -29.26
N LEU A 420 -18.20 -11.98 -30.50
CA LEU A 420 -18.85 -12.58 -31.66
C LEU A 420 -18.04 -13.78 -32.15
N ARG A 421 -18.62 -14.98 -32.08
CA ARG A 421 -17.92 -16.24 -32.37
C ARG A 421 -18.05 -16.66 -33.83
N PHE A 422 -16.92 -16.94 -34.45
CA PHE A 422 -16.82 -17.61 -35.74
C PHE A 422 -16.31 -19.04 -35.53
N ARG A 423 -17.10 -20.04 -35.94
CA ARG A 423 -16.76 -21.45 -35.78
C ARG A 423 -16.52 -22.11 -37.12
N PHE A 424 -15.43 -22.87 -37.22
CA PHE A 424 -15.20 -23.85 -38.28
C PHE A 424 -14.61 -25.14 -37.70
N TYR A 425 -14.46 -26.16 -38.53
CA TYR A 425 -13.99 -27.46 -38.09
C TYR A 425 -12.78 -27.91 -38.89
N ILE A 426 -11.80 -28.48 -38.20
CA ILE A 426 -10.70 -29.21 -38.81
C ILE A 426 -11.08 -30.68 -38.85
N GLU A 427 -11.00 -31.27 -40.04
CA GLU A 427 -11.38 -32.66 -40.28
C GLU A 427 -10.12 -33.52 -40.45
N ILE A 428 -9.87 -34.42 -39.49
CA ILE A 428 -8.72 -35.35 -39.53
C ILE A 428 -9.23 -36.78 -39.40
N PRO A 429 -8.78 -37.74 -40.25
CA PRO A 429 -9.15 -39.15 -40.09
C PRO A 429 -8.80 -39.69 -38.70
N LYS A 430 -9.65 -40.54 -38.13
CA LYS A 430 -9.43 -41.12 -36.79
C LYS A 430 -8.08 -41.85 -36.67
N ASN A 431 -7.68 -42.56 -37.71
CA ASN A 431 -6.40 -43.28 -37.73
C ASN A 431 -5.22 -42.31 -37.68
N ASP A 432 -5.28 -41.23 -38.43
CA ASP A 432 -4.24 -40.19 -38.44
C ASP A 432 -4.20 -39.42 -37.12
N MET A 433 -5.34 -39.16 -36.49
CA MET A 433 -5.37 -38.54 -35.16
C MET A 433 -4.77 -39.44 -34.07
N LYS A 434 -5.04 -40.75 -34.12
CA LYS A 434 -4.36 -41.73 -33.25
C LYS A 434 -2.87 -41.75 -33.51
N TRP A 435 -2.47 -41.74 -34.78
CA TRP A 435 -1.06 -41.70 -35.17
C TRP A 435 -0.35 -40.46 -34.63
N PHE A 436 -0.93 -39.26 -34.82
CA PHE A 436 -0.38 -38.01 -34.25
C PHE A 436 -0.20 -38.10 -32.73
N TYR A 437 -1.19 -38.65 -32.00
CA TYR A 437 -1.12 -38.79 -30.55
C TYR A 437 0.05 -39.67 -30.08
N PHE A 438 0.30 -40.80 -30.75
CA PHE A 438 1.40 -41.68 -30.37
C PHE A 438 2.76 -41.13 -30.80
N GLU A 439 2.87 -40.60 -32.02
CA GLU A 439 4.13 -40.11 -32.57
C GLU A 439 4.65 -38.86 -31.89
N TYR A 440 3.78 -37.93 -31.49
CA TYR A 440 4.23 -36.76 -30.73
C TYR A 440 4.76 -37.10 -29.33
N ARG A 441 4.48 -38.31 -28.83
CA ARG A 441 4.87 -38.80 -27.51
C ARG A 441 5.98 -39.83 -27.52
N ASP A 442 6.40 -40.28 -28.69
CA ASP A 442 7.53 -41.18 -28.80
C ASP A 442 8.83 -40.40 -28.56
N GLU A 443 9.47 -40.67 -27.42
CA GLU A 443 10.73 -40.03 -27.02
C GLU A 443 11.90 -40.38 -27.97
N ASN A 444 11.76 -41.41 -28.81
CA ASN A 444 12.78 -41.84 -29.76
C ASN A 444 12.74 -41.05 -31.09
N ASN A 445 11.74 -40.18 -31.28
CA ASN A 445 11.58 -39.45 -32.52
C ASN A 445 12.64 -38.35 -32.68
N LEU A 446 13.47 -38.47 -33.73
CA LEU A 446 14.45 -37.46 -34.09
C LEU A 446 13.76 -36.15 -34.55
N ALA A 447 14.45 -35.02 -34.41
CA ALA A 447 13.92 -33.69 -34.78
C ALA A 447 13.42 -33.62 -36.24
N GLU A 448 14.01 -34.38 -37.15
CA GLU A 448 13.60 -34.45 -38.56
C GLU A 448 12.29 -35.22 -38.77
N GLN A 449 12.01 -36.22 -37.93
CA GLN A 449 10.75 -36.96 -37.93
C GLN A 449 9.61 -36.11 -37.36
N ILE A 450 9.87 -35.36 -36.29
CA ILE A 450 8.92 -34.38 -35.72
C ILE A 450 8.53 -33.33 -36.77
N LYS A 451 9.49 -32.85 -37.58
CA LYS A 451 9.19 -31.93 -38.70
C LYS A 451 8.25 -32.54 -39.74
N ARG A 452 8.40 -33.83 -40.08
CA ARG A 452 7.49 -34.53 -41.01
C ARG A 452 6.09 -34.69 -40.42
N ILE A 453 6.00 -34.96 -39.11
CA ILE A 453 4.73 -35.04 -38.40
C ILE A 453 4.04 -33.67 -38.41
N ASP A 454 4.78 -32.59 -38.11
CA ASP A 454 4.28 -31.21 -38.15
C ASP A 454 3.78 -30.81 -39.55
N GLN A 455 4.53 -31.15 -40.61
CA GLN A 455 4.10 -30.92 -42.00
C GLN A 455 2.79 -31.64 -42.34
N ARG A 456 2.62 -32.88 -41.87
CA ARG A 456 1.39 -33.65 -42.12
C ARG A 456 0.21 -33.09 -41.35
N LEU A 457 0.41 -32.64 -40.09
CA LEU A 457 -0.64 -31.96 -39.33
C LEU A 457 -1.03 -30.65 -40.01
N GLN A 458 -0.03 -29.88 -40.44
CA GLN A 458 -0.22 -28.61 -41.15
C GLN A 458 -1.04 -28.81 -42.43
N TYR A 459 -0.78 -29.84 -43.23
CA TYR A 459 -1.58 -30.16 -44.41
C TYR A 459 -3.08 -30.30 -44.12
N TYR A 460 -3.45 -30.99 -43.03
CA TYR A 460 -4.86 -31.14 -42.64
C TYR A 460 -5.50 -29.81 -42.20
N VAL A 461 -4.73 -28.99 -41.49
CA VAL A 461 -5.15 -27.65 -41.09
C VAL A 461 -5.32 -26.75 -42.31
N GLU A 462 -4.36 -26.73 -43.23
CA GLU A 462 -4.41 -25.93 -44.47
C GLU A 462 -5.62 -26.31 -45.34
N TYR A 463 -5.83 -27.61 -45.55
CA TYR A 463 -6.95 -28.10 -46.34
C TYR A 463 -8.31 -27.71 -45.75
N SER A 464 -8.44 -27.79 -44.42
CA SER A 464 -9.67 -27.41 -43.72
C SER A 464 -9.86 -25.88 -43.67
N TYR A 465 -8.77 -25.14 -43.42
CA TYR A 465 -8.78 -23.68 -43.33
C TYR A 465 -9.01 -23.01 -44.68
N ALA A 466 -8.50 -23.56 -45.79
CA ALA A 466 -8.70 -23.03 -47.13
C ALA A 466 -10.19 -22.83 -47.48
N LYS A 467 -11.06 -23.75 -47.04
CA LYS A 467 -12.52 -23.64 -47.23
C LYS A 467 -13.15 -22.49 -46.44
N PHE A 468 -12.51 -22.08 -45.35
CA PHE A 468 -12.98 -21.01 -44.47
C PHE A 468 -12.28 -19.67 -44.75
N LYS A 469 -11.08 -19.69 -45.34
CA LYS A 469 -10.19 -18.55 -45.56
C LYS A 469 -10.86 -17.39 -46.29
N ASP A 470 -11.66 -17.66 -47.31
CA ASP A 470 -12.37 -16.61 -48.07
C ASP A 470 -13.47 -15.94 -47.23
N LYS A 471 -14.19 -16.73 -46.43
CA LYS A 471 -15.20 -16.21 -45.50
C LYS A 471 -14.52 -15.45 -44.35
N PHE A 472 -13.43 -15.97 -43.79
CA PHE A 472 -12.68 -15.30 -42.75
C PHE A 472 -12.08 -13.96 -43.22
N SER A 473 -11.48 -13.96 -44.42
CA SER A 473 -10.84 -12.78 -45.00
C SER A 473 -11.82 -11.70 -45.44
N SER A 474 -13.08 -12.06 -45.73
CA SER A 474 -14.12 -11.09 -46.07
C SER A 474 -14.73 -10.38 -44.86
N TYR A 475 -14.77 -11.04 -43.69
CA TYR A 475 -15.39 -10.47 -42.48
C TYR A 475 -14.39 -9.94 -41.44
N ILE A 476 -13.18 -10.49 -41.36
CA ILE A 476 -12.28 -10.29 -40.22
C ILE A 476 -10.94 -9.71 -40.70
N ILE A 477 -9.95 -10.53 -41.05
CA ILE A 477 -8.61 -10.05 -41.44
C ILE A 477 -8.07 -10.93 -42.57
N LYS A 478 -7.33 -10.33 -43.51
CA LYS A 478 -6.46 -11.08 -44.43
C LYS A 478 -5.28 -11.65 -43.64
N GLY A 479 -5.42 -12.87 -43.15
CA GLY A 479 -4.40 -13.54 -42.35
C GLY A 479 -4.43 -15.06 -42.53
N ASP A 480 -3.28 -15.69 -42.32
CA ASP A 480 -3.18 -17.15 -42.30
C ASP A 480 -3.11 -17.65 -40.86
N LEU A 481 -4.09 -18.45 -40.46
CA LEU A 481 -4.19 -19.00 -39.10
C LEU A 481 -3.57 -20.39 -38.99
N THR A 482 -3.12 -20.96 -40.10
CA THR A 482 -2.73 -22.37 -40.18
C THR A 482 -1.66 -22.72 -39.16
N GLU A 483 -0.58 -21.93 -39.09
CA GLU A 483 0.54 -22.20 -38.18
C GLU A 483 0.10 -22.15 -36.72
N HIS A 484 -0.69 -21.14 -36.35
CA HIS A 484 -1.18 -20.95 -34.98
C HIS A 484 -2.09 -22.11 -34.55
N ILE A 485 -2.97 -22.55 -35.44
CA ILE A 485 -3.88 -23.66 -35.17
C ILE A 485 -3.11 -24.98 -35.08
N ALA A 486 -2.18 -25.26 -36.01
CA ALA A 486 -1.38 -26.47 -36.00
C ALA A 486 -0.53 -26.57 -34.72
N LYS A 487 0.09 -25.45 -34.32
CA LYS A 487 0.88 -25.36 -33.08
C LYS A 487 0.02 -25.60 -31.85
N GLU A 488 -1.18 -25.02 -31.78
CA GLU A 488 -2.09 -25.21 -30.66
C GLU A 488 -2.60 -26.65 -30.56
N LEU A 489 -2.98 -27.25 -31.69
CA LEU A 489 -3.37 -28.66 -31.73
C LEU A 489 -2.25 -29.58 -31.26
N LYS A 490 -1.01 -29.35 -31.69
CA LYS A 490 0.16 -30.10 -31.22
C LYS A 490 0.33 -29.99 -29.71
N MET A 491 0.22 -28.79 -29.15
CA MET A 491 0.33 -28.57 -27.70
C MET A 491 -0.76 -29.33 -26.94
N GLN A 492 -2.02 -29.24 -27.37
CA GLN A 492 -3.13 -29.97 -26.73
C GLN A 492 -2.96 -31.50 -26.83
N ILE A 493 -2.50 -32.01 -27.98
CA ILE A 493 -2.23 -33.45 -28.16
C ILE A 493 -1.17 -33.94 -27.16
N ASN A 494 -0.17 -33.12 -26.83
CA ASN A 494 0.84 -33.44 -25.82
C ASN A 494 0.31 -33.37 -24.38
N GLU A 495 -0.66 -32.50 -24.10
CA GLU A 495 -1.23 -32.33 -22.75
C GLU A 495 -2.29 -33.39 -22.37
N ILE A 496 -3.06 -33.91 -23.33
CA ILE A 496 -4.19 -34.83 -23.06
C ILE A 496 -3.71 -36.25 -22.68
N LYS A 497 -3.87 -36.72 -21.45
CA LYS A 497 -3.26 -37.97 -20.98
C LYS A 497 -3.83 -39.25 -21.61
N THR A 498 -5.05 -39.23 -22.13
CA THR A 498 -5.77 -40.41 -22.60
C THR A 498 -6.42 -40.17 -23.96
N ILE A 499 -6.32 -41.14 -24.86
CA ILE A 499 -6.99 -41.11 -26.16
C ILE A 499 -8.26 -41.97 -26.13
N ASN A 500 -9.43 -41.34 -26.11
CA ASN A 500 -10.72 -42.00 -26.30
C ASN A 500 -11.40 -41.44 -27.55
N MET A 501 -11.63 -42.32 -28.53
CA MET A 501 -12.18 -41.96 -29.85
C MET A 501 -13.66 -42.32 -30.03
N ASP A 502 -14.29 -42.91 -29.00
CA ASP A 502 -15.65 -43.44 -29.07
C ASP A 502 -16.71 -42.33 -29.18
N HIS A 503 -16.37 -41.12 -28.70
CA HIS A 503 -17.23 -39.95 -28.77
C HIS A 503 -17.33 -39.32 -30.17
N PHE A 504 -16.44 -39.67 -31.10
CA PHE A 504 -16.48 -39.16 -32.47
C PHE A 504 -17.32 -40.09 -33.36
N LYS A 505 -18.41 -39.60 -33.94
CA LYS A 505 -19.24 -40.39 -34.90
C LYS A 505 -18.58 -40.40 -36.29
N GLY A 506 -18.46 -41.57 -36.91
CA GLY A 506 -17.87 -41.75 -38.25
C GLY A 506 -16.34 -41.97 -38.27
N ASN A 507 -15.71 -41.85 -39.45
CA ASN A 507 -14.27 -42.08 -39.65
C ASN A 507 -13.39 -40.82 -39.49
N MET A 508 -14.01 -39.66 -39.30
CA MET A 508 -13.34 -38.36 -39.17
C MET A 508 -13.52 -37.79 -37.77
N VAL A 509 -12.46 -37.20 -37.23
CA VAL A 509 -12.45 -36.37 -36.03
C VAL A 509 -12.69 -34.93 -36.46
N ARG A 510 -13.73 -34.30 -35.92
CA ARG A 510 -14.07 -32.89 -36.17
C ARG A 510 -13.65 -32.05 -34.98
N ILE A 511 -12.59 -31.27 -35.17
CA ILE A 511 -12.04 -30.41 -34.13
C ILE A 511 -12.60 -28.99 -34.32
N PRO A 512 -13.36 -28.44 -33.36
CA PRO A 512 -13.84 -27.07 -33.46
C PRO A 512 -12.70 -26.07 -33.33
N VAL A 513 -12.74 -25.03 -34.18
CA VAL A 513 -11.91 -23.84 -34.08
C VAL A 513 -12.83 -22.64 -33.95
N ASP A 514 -12.79 -21.98 -32.80
CA ASP A 514 -13.58 -20.81 -32.48
C ASP A 514 -12.69 -19.56 -32.50
N VAL A 515 -13.00 -18.60 -33.38
CA VAL A 515 -12.40 -17.26 -33.38
C VAL A 515 -13.44 -16.29 -32.82
N ASN A 516 -13.23 -15.79 -31.60
CA ASN A 516 -14.10 -14.79 -31.00
C ASN A 516 -13.57 -13.39 -31.30
N VAL A 517 -14.41 -12.53 -31.86
CA VAL A 517 -14.07 -11.14 -32.15
C VAL A 517 -14.69 -10.24 -31.11
N SER A 518 -13.86 -9.45 -30.44
CA SER A 518 -14.28 -8.57 -29.36
C SER A 518 -14.95 -7.29 -29.88
N PRO A 519 -15.80 -6.62 -29.08
CA PRO A 519 -16.57 -5.45 -29.52
C PRO A 519 -15.75 -4.28 -30.09
N PHE A 520 -14.60 -3.92 -29.50
CA PHE A 520 -13.78 -2.83 -30.04
C PHE A 520 -13.07 -3.26 -31.32
N ALA A 521 -12.61 -4.51 -31.41
CA ALA A 521 -12.12 -5.12 -32.64
C ALA A 521 -13.20 -5.11 -33.74
N LEU A 522 -14.46 -5.39 -33.42
CA LEU A 522 -15.58 -5.31 -34.38
C LEU A 522 -15.79 -3.87 -34.88
N ILE A 523 -15.74 -2.88 -34.00
CA ILE A 523 -15.86 -1.45 -34.37
C ILE A 523 -14.71 -1.06 -35.31
N TYR A 524 -13.49 -1.47 -34.98
CA TYR A 524 -12.30 -1.24 -35.80
C TYR A 524 -12.46 -1.87 -37.19
N LEU A 525 -12.87 -3.14 -37.26
CA LEU A 525 -13.10 -3.85 -38.52
C LEU A 525 -14.22 -3.21 -39.36
N LYS A 526 -15.31 -2.76 -38.72
CA LYS A 526 -16.40 -2.03 -39.37
C LYS A 526 -15.88 -0.73 -39.99
N ASN A 527 -15.14 0.08 -39.23
CA ASN A 527 -14.62 1.36 -39.69
C ASN A 527 -13.64 1.17 -40.86
N LYS A 528 -12.74 0.18 -40.75
CA LYS A 528 -11.83 -0.19 -41.83
C LYS A 528 -12.55 -0.61 -43.11
N ASN A 529 -13.62 -1.40 -43.00
CA ASN A 529 -14.43 -1.80 -44.15
C ASN A 529 -15.21 -0.64 -44.77
N LEU A 530 -15.77 0.27 -43.96
CA LEU A 530 -16.41 1.49 -44.44
C LEU A 530 -15.43 2.39 -45.19
N MET A 531 -14.25 2.63 -44.62
CA MET A 531 -13.19 3.42 -45.27
C MET A 531 -12.79 2.82 -46.62
N ARG A 532 -12.60 1.50 -46.67
CA ARG A 532 -12.28 0.80 -47.93
C ARG A 532 -13.40 0.94 -48.97
N TYR A 533 -14.65 0.81 -48.55
CA TYR A 533 -15.80 0.99 -49.44
C TYR A 533 -15.85 2.42 -50.04
N TYR A 534 -15.64 3.45 -49.22
CA TYR A 534 -15.60 4.83 -49.70
C TYR A 534 -14.43 5.09 -50.64
N LEU A 535 -13.23 4.60 -50.32
CA LEU A 535 -12.05 4.70 -51.18
C LEU A 535 -12.26 3.99 -52.53
N ASP A 536 -12.86 2.81 -52.54
CA ASP A 536 -13.15 2.08 -53.78
C ASP A 536 -14.22 2.79 -54.62
N ARG A 537 -15.21 3.42 -53.98
CA ARG A 537 -16.23 4.25 -54.65
C ARG A 537 -15.62 5.52 -55.26
N GLU A 538 -14.71 6.16 -54.54
CA GLU A 538 -14.01 7.36 -55.01
C GLU A 538 -13.08 7.04 -56.18
N LYS A 539 -12.34 5.93 -56.12
CA LYS A 539 -11.55 5.41 -57.24
C LYS A 539 -12.41 5.11 -58.47
N LYS A 540 -13.61 4.53 -58.29
CA LYS A 540 -14.56 4.32 -59.40
C LYS A 540 -15.01 5.64 -60.00
N ARG A 541 -15.44 6.61 -59.17
CA ARG A 541 -15.81 7.95 -59.66
C ARG A 541 -14.69 8.64 -60.42
N HIS A 542 -13.45 8.55 -59.94
CA HIS A 542 -12.29 9.10 -60.65
C HIS A 542 -12.09 8.43 -62.02
N LYS A 543 -12.21 7.10 -62.10
CA LYS A 543 -12.13 6.37 -63.37
C LYS A 543 -13.26 6.74 -64.34
N ASP A 544 -14.48 6.90 -63.83
CA ASP A 544 -15.63 7.30 -64.64
C ASP A 544 -15.46 8.73 -65.16
N PHE A 545 -14.93 9.64 -64.33
CA PHE A 545 -14.60 11.02 -64.71
C PHE A 545 -13.49 11.07 -65.76
N GLU A 546 -12.43 10.28 -65.61
CA GLU A 546 -11.36 10.16 -66.62
C GLU A 546 -11.89 9.59 -67.95
N LEU A 547 -12.77 8.59 -67.90
CA LEU A 547 -13.41 8.02 -69.08
C LEU A 547 -14.29 9.05 -69.80
N GLN A 548 -15.07 9.82 -69.05
CA GLN A 548 -15.93 10.88 -69.58
C GLN A 548 -15.10 11.98 -70.24
N ASN A 549 -14.03 12.45 -69.60
CA ASN A 549 -13.09 13.41 -70.20
C ASN A 549 -12.43 12.87 -71.48
N ARG A 550 -12.12 11.58 -71.54
CA ARG A 550 -11.60 10.95 -72.77
C ARG A 550 -12.66 10.95 -73.88
N ILE A 551 -13.90 10.58 -73.57
CA ILE A 551 -15.02 10.58 -74.53
C ILE A 551 -15.28 12.00 -75.06
N ASP A 552 -15.33 12.99 -74.18
CA ASP A 552 -15.55 14.40 -74.55
C ASP A 552 -14.42 14.91 -75.44
N SER A 553 -13.16 14.56 -75.13
CA SER A 553 -12.00 14.91 -75.98
C SER A 553 -12.03 14.23 -77.36
N MET A 554 -12.58 13.03 -77.46
CA MET A 554 -12.76 12.32 -78.75
C MET A 554 -13.92 12.91 -79.55
N ALA A 555 -15.01 13.29 -78.88
CA ALA A 555 -16.15 13.96 -79.51
C ALA A 555 -15.76 15.35 -80.06
N GLU A 556 -14.95 16.11 -79.33
CA GLU A 556 -14.44 17.41 -79.77
C GLU A 556 -13.49 17.29 -80.97
N LYS A 557 -12.66 16.23 -81.01
CA LYS A 557 -11.83 15.90 -82.17
C LYS A 557 -12.63 15.45 -83.38
N SER A 558 -13.79 14.82 -83.21
CA SER A 558 -14.66 14.39 -84.32
C SER A 558 -15.50 15.52 -84.95
N LYS A 559 -15.58 16.68 -84.27
CA LYS A 559 -16.28 17.88 -84.76
C LYS A 559 -15.39 18.81 -85.59
N LYS A 560 -14.08 18.57 -85.62
CA LYS A 560 -13.12 19.17 -86.56
C LYS A 560 -12.93 18.25 -87.74
#